data_AF-A0A9X5XIP0-F1
#
_entry.id   AF-A0A9X5XIP0-F1
#
_cell.length_a   1.000
_cell.length_b   1.000
_cell.length_c   1.000
_cell.angle_alpha   90.00
_cell.angle_beta   90.00
_cell.angle_gamma   90.00
#
_symmetry.space_group_name_H-M   'P 1'
#
loop_
_entity.id
_entity.type
_entity.pdbx_description
1 polymer ?
#
loop_
_entity_poly.entity_id
_entity_poly.type
_entity_poly.pdbx_seq_one_letter_code
_entity_poly.pdbx_strand_id
1 'polypeptide(L)'
;AKAWLDKLEKTVADKDKEVVALPFADPDLASLAHNGKDVTGSLSHLKDATDVASSTVQTILHVKPNTDFAWPAEGAVDPSIVKVATSAGADKVIARSDSLRETGGLTYTPTAARPIGGGTTAVVADSRLSTAFEGDMAKADNSTLAVQEFLAQSLMVDLQEPSKQRSIVVAPQRMPSVSQAQTMATAVRALQDGNWSDSQNLSAAAKAKPDPSATTNVPSASSYPSSLRKQELPRSAFEEIQRTQSTLDNFKAILTDKSRVVTPFGRAIDRGMSTSWRGRADQAETFRKGVESYLDDLTGLVRLIDKSDAKLSGRSATIPVTVQNNLVQGVHHLVLRLTSQQPTRLKIGDDTFDERPIQVAGEHSQSVKFTTSAKANGPVTVVAQLFTDDGQAYGPPVRFEVKVTEITPTVMLVIGGGVLLLVLAGFRMYTQRKRAAARQAAEEQENTPDTEGGAEALNGVNTDAEGTVDTTEDTERSKDGPDGESTTESGADDPEHPSDPTPDTAPESTDPSGTGERVDR
;
A
#
# COMPACT_ATOMS: atom_id res chain seq x y z
N ALA A 1 -16.66 19.49 15.76
CA ALA A 1 -17.21 18.33 15.02
C ALA A 1 -18.72 18.24 15.25
N LYS A 2 -19.24 17.30 16.08
CA LYS A 2 -20.68 16.99 16.26
C LYS A 2 -21.63 18.19 16.10
N ALA A 3 -21.63 19.16 17.02
CA ALA A 3 -22.52 20.34 16.98
C ALA A 3 -22.51 21.20 15.69
N TRP A 4 -21.47 21.10 14.83
CA TRP A 4 -21.48 21.70 13.49
C TRP A 4 -22.25 20.82 12.49
N LEU A 5 -22.07 19.50 12.57
CA LEU A 5 -22.79 18.53 11.74
C LEU A 5 -24.28 18.50 12.11
N ASP A 6 -24.61 18.43 13.41
CA ASP A 6 -26.00 18.51 13.91
C ASP A 6 -26.72 19.78 13.41
N LYS A 7 -25.96 20.86 13.17
CA LYS A 7 -26.46 22.14 12.63
C LYS A 7 -26.57 22.12 11.11
N LEU A 8 -25.62 21.48 10.40
CA LEU A 8 -25.68 21.28 8.96
C LEU A 8 -26.89 20.42 8.57
N GLU A 9 -27.05 19.25 9.21
CA GLU A 9 -28.23 18.37 9.06
C GLU A 9 -29.54 19.16 9.21
N LYS A 10 -29.73 19.86 10.33
CA LYS A 10 -30.92 20.69 10.59
C LYS A 10 -31.09 21.86 9.60
N THR A 11 -30.01 22.33 8.98
CA THR A 11 -30.07 23.39 7.95
C THR A 11 -30.57 22.84 6.61
N VAL A 12 -30.16 21.61 6.23
CA VAL A 12 -30.48 20.99 4.94
C VAL A 12 -31.67 20.03 4.94
N ALA A 13 -32.16 19.57 6.10
CA ALA A 13 -33.32 18.66 6.22
C ALA A 13 -34.67 19.26 5.77
N ASP A 14 -34.66 20.53 5.39
CA ASP A 14 -35.78 21.26 4.82
C ASP A 14 -35.99 20.88 3.35
N LYS A 15 -37.19 20.42 3.00
CA LYS A 15 -37.50 19.80 1.70
C LYS A 15 -37.43 20.76 0.53
N ASP A 16 -37.56 22.06 0.78
CA ASP A 16 -37.51 23.08 -0.27
C ASP A 16 -36.06 23.49 -0.62
N LYS A 17 -35.05 22.96 0.08
CA LYS A 17 -33.63 23.22 -0.17
C LYS A 17 -32.97 22.10 -0.97
N GLU A 18 -32.33 22.45 -2.08
CA GLU A 18 -31.52 21.52 -2.86
C GLU A 18 -30.11 21.35 -2.27
N VAL A 19 -29.69 20.10 -2.05
CA VAL A 19 -28.29 19.75 -1.78
C VAL A 19 -27.68 19.13 -3.03
N VAL A 20 -26.69 19.81 -3.61
CA VAL A 20 -25.89 19.29 -4.72
C VAL A 20 -24.63 18.62 -4.16
N ALA A 21 -24.36 17.38 -4.58
CA ALA A 21 -23.16 16.63 -4.22
C ALA A 21 -22.26 16.44 -5.45
N LEU A 22 -21.06 16.99 -5.40
CA LEU A 22 -19.99 16.72 -6.35
C LEU A 22 -19.32 15.37 -6.04
N PRO A 23 -18.62 14.72 -6.98
CA PRO A 23 -18.01 13.41 -6.78
C PRO A 23 -17.02 13.41 -5.60
N PHE A 24 -16.89 12.28 -4.91
CA PHE A 24 -16.04 12.14 -3.73
C PHE A 24 -14.60 12.57 -3.99
N ALA A 25 -14.02 13.26 -3.02
CA ALA A 25 -12.71 13.92 -3.09
C ALA A 25 -12.54 15.01 -4.18
N ASP A 26 -13.61 15.32 -4.91
CA ASP A 26 -13.73 16.47 -5.81
C ASP A 26 -12.67 16.46 -6.93
N PRO A 27 -12.77 15.52 -7.90
CA PRO A 27 -11.72 15.24 -8.88
C PRO A 27 -11.52 16.37 -9.89
N ASP A 28 -10.26 16.62 -10.27
CA ASP A 28 -9.92 17.72 -11.16
C ASP A 28 -10.24 17.42 -12.63
N LEU A 29 -11.46 17.77 -13.03
CA LEU A 29 -12.01 17.51 -14.36
C LEU A 29 -11.14 18.06 -15.50
N ALA A 30 -10.43 19.18 -15.29
CA ALA A 30 -9.54 19.77 -16.29
C ALA A 30 -8.21 19.02 -16.41
N SER A 31 -7.59 18.64 -15.29
CA SER A 31 -6.37 17.82 -15.29
C SER A 31 -6.65 16.43 -15.88
N LEU A 32 -7.80 15.84 -15.57
CA LEU A 32 -8.27 14.62 -16.22
C LEU A 32 -8.47 14.82 -17.73
N ALA A 33 -9.11 15.91 -18.17
CA ALA A 33 -9.39 16.17 -19.57
C ALA A 33 -8.14 16.46 -20.42
N HIS A 34 -7.14 17.14 -19.87
CA HIS A 34 -5.90 17.49 -20.58
C HIS A 34 -4.83 16.40 -20.45
N ASN A 35 -4.63 15.86 -19.24
CA ASN A 35 -3.43 15.08 -18.89
C ASN A 35 -3.73 13.62 -18.50
N GLY A 36 -4.93 13.33 -17.97
CA GLY A 36 -5.31 11.99 -17.50
C GLY A 36 -6.06 11.11 -18.51
N LYS A 37 -6.77 11.69 -19.49
CA LYS A 37 -7.68 10.97 -20.41
C LYS A 37 -7.03 9.88 -21.27
N ASP A 38 -5.72 9.99 -21.52
CA ASP A 38 -4.93 9.04 -22.33
C ASP A 38 -4.16 8.04 -21.44
N VAL A 39 -4.41 8.05 -20.13
CA VAL A 39 -3.84 7.13 -19.13
C VAL A 39 -4.97 6.19 -18.67
N THR A 40 -4.77 4.88 -18.85
CA THR A 40 -5.81 3.86 -18.66
C THR A 40 -6.33 3.85 -17.22
N GLY A 41 -7.66 3.78 -17.05
CA GLY A 41 -8.32 3.75 -15.75
C GLY A 41 -8.67 5.13 -15.15
N SER A 42 -7.99 6.21 -15.56
CA SER A 42 -8.17 7.54 -14.96
C SER A 42 -9.63 8.05 -14.93
N LEU A 43 -10.44 7.69 -15.93
CA LEU A 43 -11.85 8.10 -16.02
C LEU A 43 -12.83 7.16 -15.29
N SER A 44 -12.49 5.89 -15.01
CA SER A 44 -13.43 4.96 -14.36
C SER A 44 -13.73 5.32 -12.91
N HIS A 45 -12.80 5.98 -12.22
CA HIS A 45 -13.00 6.46 -10.85
C HIS A 45 -14.16 7.47 -10.70
N LEU A 46 -14.52 8.18 -11.78
CA LEU A 46 -15.49 9.27 -11.72
C LEU A 46 -16.89 8.80 -11.29
N LYS A 47 -17.36 7.66 -11.82
CA LYS A 47 -18.69 7.13 -11.49
C LYS A 47 -18.75 6.63 -10.05
N ASP A 48 -17.72 5.90 -9.62
CA ASP A 48 -17.59 5.40 -8.25
C ASP A 48 -17.52 6.57 -7.25
N ALA A 49 -16.77 7.63 -7.56
CA ALA A 49 -16.70 8.83 -6.75
C ALA A 49 -18.08 9.53 -6.64
N THR A 50 -18.86 9.60 -7.72
CA THR A 50 -20.24 10.13 -7.71
C THR A 50 -21.16 9.30 -6.81
N ASP A 51 -21.12 7.97 -6.91
CA ASP A 51 -21.95 7.08 -6.08
C ASP A 51 -21.59 7.15 -4.59
N VAL A 52 -20.29 7.33 -4.29
CA VAL A 52 -19.77 7.53 -2.93
C VAL A 52 -20.23 8.87 -2.36
N ALA A 53 -20.19 9.96 -3.13
CA ALA A 53 -20.72 11.24 -2.68
C ALA A 53 -22.22 11.15 -2.40
N SER A 54 -22.97 10.54 -3.32
CA SER A 54 -24.42 10.34 -3.22
C SER A 54 -24.80 9.57 -1.95
N SER A 55 -24.21 8.40 -1.75
CA SER A 55 -24.46 7.55 -0.57
C SER A 55 -23.95 8.16 0.72
N THR A 56 -22.81 8.87 0.71
CA THR A 56 -22.28 9.56 1.91
C THR A 56 -23.21 10.68 2.36
N VAL A 57 -23.67 11.55 1.44
CA VAL A 57 -24.59 12.65 1.77
C VAL A 57 -25.95 12.11 2.21
N GLN A 58 -26.48 11.07 1.55
CA GLN A 58 -27.73 10.45 1.97
C GLN A 58 -27.64 9.78 3.36
N THR A 59 -26.50 9.15 3.68
CA THR A 59 -26.30 8.47 4.97
C THR A 59 -26.09 9.47 6.10
N ILE A 60 -25.31 10.53 5.87
CA ILE A 60 -24.90 11.49 6.92
C ILE A 60 -25.89 12.65 7.08
N LEU A 61 -26.35 13.26 5.98
CA LEU A 61 -27.25 14.42 6.04
C LEU A 61 -28.73 14.06 5.91
N HIS A 62 -29.05 12.77 5.77
CA HIS A 62 -30.41 12.20 5.67
C HIS A 62 -31.29 12.79 4.55
N VAL A 63 -30.68 13.47 3.58
CA VAL A 63 -31.33 14.04 2.39
C VAL A 63 -30.79 13.38 1.12
N LYS A 64 -31.65 13.18 0.12
CA LYS A 64 -31.19 12.70 -1.20
C LYS A 64 -30.49 13.84 -1.94
N PRO A 65 -29.19 13.75 -2.24
CA PRO A 65 -28.51 14.78 -3.01
C PRO A 65 -28.89 14.74 -4.48
N ASN A 66 -28.61 15.85 -5.17
CA ASN A 66 -28.53 15.93 -6.61
C ASN A 66 -27.07 15.76 -7.07
N THR A 67 -26.81 14.85 -8.00
CA THR A 67 -25.48 14.57 -8.58
C THR A 67 -25.39 14.91 -10.07
N ASP A 68 -26.40 15.57 -10.64
CA ASP A 68 -26.46 16.01 -12.04
C ASP A 68 -25.38 17.05 -12.42
N PHE A 69 -24.66 17.59 -11.43
CA PHE A 69 -23.79 18.76 -11.56
C PHE A 69 -22.31 18.41 -11.48
N ALA A 70 -21.53 19.02 -12.38
CA ALA A 70 -20.07 19.07 -12.32
C ALA A 70 -19.58 20.51 -12.17
N TRP A 71 -18.54 20.74 -11.36
CA TRP A 71 -17.92 22.05 -11.19
C TRP A 71 -16.43 22.00 -11.57
N PRO A 72 -16.06 22.35 -12.81
CA PRO A 72 -14.67 22.60 -13.18
C PRO A 72 -14.03 23.70 -12.30
N ALA A 73 -12.70 23.66 -12.13
CA ALA A 73 -11.98 24.68 -11.37
C ALA A 73 -12.25 26.08 -11.94
N GLU A 74 -12.61 27.04 -11.08
CA GLU A 74 -13.05 28.40 -11.43
C GLU A 74 -14.19 28.49 -12.46
N GLY A 75 -14.94 27.40 -12.70
CA GLY A 75 -15.92 27.33 -13.79
C GLY A 75 -15.31 27.47 -15.19
N ALA A 76 -13.99 27.22 -15.33
CA ALA A 76 -13.30 27.28 -16.61
C ALA A 76 -13.55 26.01 -17.44
N VAL A 77 -13.99 26.19 -18.69
CA VAL A 77 -14.53 25.10 -19.54
C VAL A 77 -13.96 25.09 -20.95
N ASP A 78 -13.75 23.88 -21.48
CA ASP A 78 -13.54 23.58 -22.90
C ASP A 78 -14.22 22.23 -23.28
N PRO A 79 -14.31 21.84 -24.57
CA PRO A 79 -14.99 20.62 -25.01
C PRO A 79 -14.41 19.29 -24.51
N SER A 80 -13.19 19.28 -23.97
CA SER A 80 -12.60 18.11 -23.30
C SER A 80 -13.03 18.04 -21.84
N ILE A 81 -13.03 19.18 -21.13
CA ILE A 81 -13.51 19.31 -19.75
C ILE A 81 -15.00 18.92 -19.65
N VAL A 82 -15.82 19.39 -20.60
CA VAL A 82 -17.25 19.04 -20.68
C VAL A 82 -17.47 17.54 -20.93
N LYS A 83 -16.62 16.86 -21.70
CA LYS A 83 -16.70 15.40 -21.92
C LYS A 83 -16.32 14.60 -20.68
N VAL A 84 -15.38 15.09 -19.86
CA VAL A 84 -15.04 14.46 -18.58
C VAL A 84 -16.17 14.66 -17.57
N ALA A 85 -16.80 15.83 -17.54
CA ALA A 85 -17.99 16.10 -16.72
C ALA A 85 -19.17 15.16 -17.06
N THR A 86 -19.52 14.99 -18.33
CA THR A 86 -20.59 14.06 -18.74
C THR A 86 -20.21 12.59 -18.50
N SER A 87 -18.91 12.25 -18.58
CA SER A 87 -18.41 10.91 -18.21
C SER A 87 -18.53 10.61 -16.71
N ALA A 88 -18.58 11.64 -15.85
CA ALA A 88 -18.87 11.51 -14.41
C ALA A 88 -20.37 11.36 -14.09
N GLY A 89 -21.24 11.48 -15.11
CA GLY A 89 -22.70 11.42 -15.00
C GLY A 89 -23.41 12.78 -14.97
N ALA A 90 -22.70 13.90 -15.07
CA ALA A 90 -23.29 15.24 -14.98
C ALA A 90 -23.74 15.78 -16.36
N ASP A 91 -25.02 16.12 -16.49
CA ASP A 91 -25.58 16.88 -17.63
C ASP A 91 -25.55 18.40 -17.39
N LYS A 92 -25.21 18.86 -16.18
CA LYS A 92 -25.13 20.27 -15.80
C LYS A 92 -23.69 20.64 -15.41
N VAL A 93 -23.13 21.67 -16.03
CA VAL A 93 -21.74 22.09 -15.79
C VAL A 93 -21.72 23.51 -15.25
N ILE A 94 -21.30 23.71 -14.00
CA ILE A 94 -21.15 25.03 -13.40
C ILE A 94 -19.95 25.73 -14.04
N ALA A 95 -20.23 26.69 -14.92
CA ALA A 95 -19.25 27.49 -15.65
C ALA A 95 -19.25 28.93 -15.14
N ARG A 96 -18.26 29.75 -15.51
CA ARG A 96 -18.20 31.17 -15.11
C ARG A 96 -18.17 32.11 -16.31
N SER A 97 -18.80 33.28 -16.21
CA SER A 97 -19.03 34.20 -17.36
C SER A 97 -17.75 34.82 -17.95
N ASP A 98 -16.62 34.76 -17.26
CA ASP A 98 -15.29 35.13 -17.77
C ASP A 98 -14.62 34.00 -18.57
N SER A 99 -15.11 32.75 -18.45
CA SER A 99 -14.77 31.63 -19.33
C SER A 99 -15.74 31.54 -20.51
N LEU A 100 -17.05 31.41 -20.25
CA LEU A 100 -18.08 31.33 -21.29
C LEU A 100 -18.60 32.75 -21.62
N ARG A 101 -17.76 33.52 -22.33
CA ARG A 101 -18.01 34.95 -22.59
C ARG A 101 -19.11 35.18 -23.62
N GLU A 102 -19.92 36.21 -23.38
CA GLU A 102 -21.00 36.63 -24.27
C GLU A 102 -20.43 37.30 -25.54
N THR A 103 -20.70 36.73 -26.73
CA THR A 103 -20.23 37.25 -28.02
C THR A 103 -21.31 37.97 -28.84
N GLY A 104 -22.58 37.88 -28.41
CA GLY A 104 -23.74 38.40 -29.14
C GLY A 104 -24.00 39.91 -29.04
N GLY A 105 -23.10 40.69 -28.41
CA GLY A 105 -23.30 42.12 -28.19
C GLY A 105 -24.35 42.47 -27.13
N LEU A 106 -24.60 41.57 -26.17
CA LEU A 106 -25.56 41.76 -25.09
C LEU A 106 -25.22 42.96 -24.19
N THR A 107 -26.24 43.75 -23.85
CA THR A 107 -26.15 44.93 -22.98
C THR A 107 -26.51 44.65 -21.52
N TYR A 108 -26.98 43.44 -21.22
CA TYR A 108 -27.41 42.97 -19.91
C TYR A 108 -26.79 41.60 -19.61
N THR A 109 -26.67 41.24 -18.34
CA THR A 109 -26.31 39.89 -17.90
C THR A 109 -27.49 38.94 -18.19
N PRO A 110 -27.36 37.97 -19.12
CA PRO A 110 -28.38 36.97 -19.41
C PRO A 110 -28.58 35.97 -18.25
N THR A 111 -29.67 35.19 -18.32
CA THR A 111 -29.97 34.08 -17.37
C THR A 111 -28.82 33.06 -17.27
N ALA A 112 -28.76 32.21 -16.26
CA ALA A 112 -27.65 31.29 -16.04
C ALA A 112 -27.59 30.11 -17.04
N ALA A 113 -28.74 29.59 -17.50
CA ALA A 113 -28.78 28.39 -18.34
C ALA A 113 -28.29 28.63 -19.79
N ARG A 114 -27.29 27.84 -20.23
CA ARG A 114 -26.83 27.72 -21.62
C ARG A 114 -26.89 26.27 -22.09
N PRO A 115 -27.74 25.90 -23.04
CA PRO A 115 -27.66 24.59 -23.68
C PRO A 115 -26.41 24.55 -24.57
N ILE A 116 -25.35 23.85 -24.14
CA ILE A 116 -24.05 23.81 -24.82
C ILE A 116 -23.89 22.64 -25.81
N GLY A 117 -25.00 21.96 -26.13
CA GLY A 117 -25.05 20.79 -27.01
C GLY A 117 -24.91 19.46 -26.27
N GLY A 118 -25.12 18.34 -26.98
CA GLY A 118 -24.98 16.99 -26.43
C GLY A 118 -25.95 16.65 -25.28
N GLY A 119 -27.04 17.40 -25.11
CA GLY A 119 -27.92 17.31 -23.94
C GLY A 119 -27.39 18.03 -22.68
N THR A 120 -26.17 18.58 -22.74
CA THR A 120 -25.51 19.24 -21.61
C THR A 120 -25.90 20.72 -21.50
N THR A 121 -26.08 21.21 -20.28
CA THR A 121 -26.35 22.62 -19.97
C THR A 121 -25.21 23.20 -19.14
N ALA A 122 -24.55 24.25 -19.62
CA ALA A 122 -23.71 25.06 -18.74
C ALA A 122 -24.61 25.97 -17.89
N VAL A 123 -24.34 25.99 -16.58
CA VAL A 123 -24.98 26.87 -15.61
C VAL A 123 -23.97 27.95 -15.29
N VAL A 124 -24.12 29.09 -15.97
CA VAL A 124 -23.14 30.18 -15.95
C VAL A 124 -23.33 31.03 -14.70
N ALA A 125 -22.37 30.94 -13.79
CA ALA A 125 -22.23 31.86 -12.68
C ALA A 125 -21.69 33.22 -13.14
N ASP A 126 -22.21 34.30 -12.59
CA ASP A 126 -21.66 35.64 -12.84
C ASP A 126 -20.28 35.75 -12.19
N SER A 127 -19.27 36.10 -13.00
CA SER A 127 -17.89 36.22 -12.55
C SER A 127 -17.70 37.25 -11.45
N ARG A 128 -18.32 38.44 -11.54
CA ARG A 128 -18.13 39.53 -10.57
C ARG A 128 -18.76 39.20 -9.21
N LEU A 129 -20.00 38.72 -9.22
CA LEU A 129 -20.68 38.30 -7.98
C LEU A 129 -19.97 37.11 -7.32
N SER A 130 -19.35 36.24 -8.11
CA SER A 130 -18.61 35.08 -7.60
C SER A 130 -17.24 35.45 -7.00
N THR A 131 -16.53 36.41 -7.59
CA THR A 131 -15.21 36.85 -7.09
C THR A 131 -15.26 37.98 -6.05
N ALA A 132 -16.44 38.55 -5.76
CA ALA A 132 -16.62 39.63 -4.78
C ALA A 132 -16.09 39.34 -3.35
N PHE A 133 -15.87 38.07 -3.01
CA PHE A 133 -15.37 37.63 -1.70
C PHE A 133 -13.92 37.14 -1.71
N GLU A 134 -13.16 37.40 -2.78
CA GLU A 134 -11.73 37.06 -2.85
C GLU A 134 -10.86 37.92 -1.92
N GLY A 135 -9.74 37.35 -1.48
CA GLY A 135 -8.78 38.03 -0.61
C GLY A 135 -9.10 37.93 0.89
N ASP A 136 -8.44 38.80 1.66
CA ASP A 136 -8.46 38.77 3.13
C ASP A 136 -9.73 39.43 3.70
N MET A 137 -10.75 38.61 3.93
CA MET A 137 -12.01 39.02 4.57
C MET A 137 -11.93 39.11 6.10
N ALA A 138 -10.77 38.89 6.74
CA ALA A 138 -10.63 39.12 8.19
C ALA A 138 -10.53 40.61 8.55
N LYS A 139 -10.30 41.49 7.55
CA LYS A 139 -10.30 42.95 7.71
C LYS A 139 -11.72 43.50 7.54
N ALA A 140 -12.17 44.30 8.50
CA ALA A 140 -13.50 44.90 8.52
C ALA A 140 -13.81 45.67 7.22
N ASP A 141 -12.88 46.53 6.77
CA ASP A 141 -13.03 47.34 5.57
C ASP A 141 -13.23 46.47 4.31
N ASN A 142 -12.40 45.44 4.14
CA ASN A 142 -12.52 44.48 3.02
C ASN A 142 -13.87 43.75 3.04
N SER A 143 -14.28 43.24 4.21
CA SER A 143 -15.56 42.54 4.35
C SER A 143 -16.77 43.45 4.11
N THR A 144 -16.67 44.72 4.51
CA THR A 144 -17.72 45.73 4.31
C THR A 144 -17.82 46.11 2.83
N LEU A 145 -16.69 46.34 2.17
CA LEU A 145 -16.63 46.61 0.74
C LEU A 145 -17.18 45.45 -0.08
N ALA A 146 -16.78 44.21 0.20
CA ALA A 146 -17.27 43.01 -0.48
C ALA A 146 -18.80 42.85 -0.37
N VAL A 147 -19.40 43.11 0.80
CA VAL A 147 -20.86 43.14 0.97
C VAL A 147 -21.51 44.25 0.14
N GLN A 148 -20.96 45.46 0.17
CA GLN A 148 -21.49 46.61 -0.57
C GLN A 148 -21.40 46.41 -2.09
N GLU A 149 -20.27 45.91 -2.59
CA GLU A 149 -20.06 45.63 -4.01
C GLU A 149 -20.95 44.48 -4.49
N PHE A 150 -21.10 43.39 -3.72
CA PHE A 150 -22.01 42.30 -4.05
C PHE A 150 -23.46 42.78 -4.18
N LEU A 151 -23.95 43.56 -3.19
CA LEU A 151 -25.30 44.11 -3.22
C LEU A 151 -25.48 45.07 -4.40
N ALA A 152 -24.54 46.00 -4.61
CA ALA A 152 -24.58 46.96 -5.70
C ALA A 152 -24.54 46.31 -7.10
N GLN A 153 -23.69 45.29 -7.30
CA GLN A 153 -23.65 44.53 -8.57
C GLN A 153 -24.95 43.71 -8.75
N SER A 154 -25.54 43.14 -7.69
CA SER A 154 -26.79 42.39 -7.80
C SER A 154 -27.97 43.27 -8.23
N LEU A 155 -28.09 44.46 -7.64
CA LEU A 155 -29.08 45.47 -8.02
C LEU A 155 -28.79 46.03 -9.43
N MET A 156 -27.52 46.21 -9.80
CA MET A 156 -27.16 46.60 -11.17
C MET A 156 -27.58 45.54 -12.20
N VAL A 157 -27.46 44.25 -11.88
CA VAL A 157 -27.88 43.16 -12.77
C VAL A 157 -29.39 43.13 -12.97
N ASP A 158 -30.19 43.39 -11.94
CA ASP A 158 -31.64 43.61 -12.09
C ASP A 158 -31.92 44.81 -13.00
N LEU A 159 -31.41 45.99 -12.63
CA LEU A 159 -31.65 47.27 -13.29
C LEU A 159 -31.20 47.36 -14.77
N GLN A 160 -30.35 46.44 -15.24
CA GLN A 160 -29.99 46.33 -16.67
C GLN A 160 -31.20 46.01 -17.58
N GLU A 161 -32.15 45.21 -17.10
CA GLU A 161 -33.36 44.84 -17.86
C GLU A 161 -34.47 44.38 -16.89
N PRO A 162 -35.17 45.33 -16.23
CA PRO A 162 -36.22 45.02 -15.24
C PRO A 162 -37.46 44.34 -15.85
N SER A 163 -37.64 44.43 -17.18
CA SER A 163 -38.76 43.76 -17.86
C SER A 163 -38.57 42.24 -18.00
N LYS A 164 -37.35 41.74 -17.75
CA LYS A 164 -36.94 40.36 -18.01
C LYS A 164 -36.39 39.71 -16.75
N GLN A 165 -37.25 38.96 -16.06
CA GLN A 165 -36.81 38.04 -15.00
C GLN A 165 -35.75 37.06 -15.53
N ARG A 166 -34.65 36.93 -14.80
CA ARG A 166 -33.46 36.16 -15.17
C ARG A 166 -32.98 35.38 -13.95
N SER A 167 -32.59 34.12 -14.14
CA SER A 167 -31.98 33.33 -13.06
C SER A 167 -30.49 33.65 -13.02
N ILE A 168 -30.00 34.24 -11.94
CA ILE A 168 -28.57 34.54 -11.75
C ILE A 168 -27.99 33.50 -10.79
N VAL A 169 -26.82 32.97 -11.13
CA VAL A 169 -26.08 32.03 -10.28
C VAL A 169 -24.80 32.69 -9.81
N VAL A 170 -24.43 32.42 -8.56
CA VAL A 170 -23.17 32.83 -7.95
C VAL A 170 -22.46 31.57 -7.48
N ALA A 171 -21.21 31.37 -7.91
CA ALA A 171 -20.40 30.21 -7.57
C ALA A 171 -19.10 30.71 -6.91
N PRO A 172 -19.13 31.06 -5.61
CA PRO A 172 -18.01 31.67 -4.91
C PRO A 172 -16.85 30.68 -4.68
N GLN A 173 -15.83 31.10 -3.95
CA GLN A 173 -14.58 30.34 -3.76
C GLN A 173 -14.88 28.92 -3.24
N ARG A 174 -14.31 27.92 -3.89
CA ARG A 174 -14.59 26.49 -3.67
C ARG A 174 -14.29 26.00 -2.25
N MET A 175 -13.30 26.59 -1.60
CA MET A 175 -12.88 26.30 -0.22
C MET A 175 -12.65 27.64 0.51
N PRO A 176 -13.71 28.34 0.94
CA PRO A 176 -13.61 29.67 1.52
C PRO A 176 -13.06 29.61 2.95
N SER A 177 -12.35 30.67 3.35
CA SER A 177 -11.98 30.87 4.76
C SER A 177 -13.23 31.11 5.63
N VAL A 178 -13.07 30.99 6.95
CA VAL A 178 -14.17 31.28 7.90
C VAL A 178 -14.68 32.71 7.75
N SER A 179 -13.79 33.69 7.56
CA SER A 179 -14.19 35.09 7.36
C SER A 179 -14.84 35.30 5.99
N GLN A 180 -14.34 34.68 4.92
CA GLN A 180 -15.00 34.73 3.60
C GLN A 180 -16.43 34.17 3.67
N ALA A 181 -16.64 33.01 4.31
CA ALA A 181 -17.96 32.41 4.48
C ALA A 181 -18.89 33.27 5.36
N GLN A 182 -18.36 33.98 6.36
CA GLN A 182 -19.13 34.94 7.17
C GLN A 182 -19.55 36.18 6.38
N THR A 183 -18.66 36.73 5.54
CA THR A 183 -18.95 37.85 4.64
C THR A 183 -20.01 37.46 3.59
N MET A 184 -19.87 36.30 2.94
CA MET A 184 -20.87 35.74 2.02
C MET A 184 -22.24 35.61 2.70
N ALA A 185 -22.29 35.00 3.90
CA ALA A 185 -23.55 34.84 4.63
C ALA A 185 -24.16 36.17 5.09
N THR A 186 -23.37 37.24 5.20
CA THR A 186 -23.86 38.60 5.49
C THR A 186 -24.44 39.24 4.23
N ALA A 187 -23.73 39.17 3.11
CA ALA A 187 -24.18 39.68 1.81
C ALA A 187 -25.45 38.98 1.30
N VAL A 188 -25.54 37.65 1.43
CA VAL A 188 -26.72 36.87 1.01
C VAL A 188 -27.95 37.19 1.87
N ARG A 189 -27.80 37.41 3.18
CA ARG A 189 -28.93 37.86 4.03
C ARG A 189 -29.40 39.25 3.64
N ALA A 190 -28.48 40.21 3.50
CA ALA A 190 -28.82 41.57 3.09
C ALA A 190 -29.45 41.64 1.67
N LEU A 191 -29.18 40.65 0.81
CA LEU A 191 -29.86 40.47 -0.48
C LEU A 191 -31.28 39.89 -0.31
N GLN A 192 -31.44 38.92 0.60
CA GLN A 192 -32.74 38.31 0.94
C GLN A 192 -33.68 39.26 1.72
N ASP A 193 -33.12 40.20 2.47
CA ASP A 193 -33.84 41.32 3.12
C ASP A 193 -34.18 42.44 2.11
N GLY A 194 -33.67 42.36 0.88
CA GLY A 194 -33.93 43.29 -0.22
C GLY A 194 -35.23 42.99 -0.99
N ASN A 195 -35.47 43.73 -2.07
CA ASN A 195 -36.70 43.62 -2.88
C ASN A 195 -36.45 43.49 -4.40
N TRP A 196 -35.22 43.17 -4.81
CA TRP A 196 -34.80 43.05 -6.23
C TRP A 196 -34.33 41.63 -6.62
N SER A 197 -34.54 40.62 -5.77
CA SER A 197 -34.18 39.23 -6.10
C SER A 197 -34.95 38.20 -5.26
N ASP A 198 -35.38 37.11 -5.90
CA ASP A 198 -35.92 35.92 -5.24
C ASP A 198 -34.88 34.79 -5.15
N SER A 199 -34.92 34.01 -4.07
CA SER A 199 -34.08 32.81 -3.92
C SER A 199 -34.64 31.63 -4.73
N GLN A 200 -33.76 30.86 -5.40
CA GLN A 200 -34.15 29.67 -6.17
C GLN A 200 -33.13 28.54 -6.06
N ASN A 201 -33.58 27.30 -6.23
CA ASN A 201 -32.72 26.11 -6.26
C ASN A 201 -31.89 26.04 -7.57
N LEU A 202 -30.71 25.45 -7.52
CA LEU A 202 -29.77 25.42 -8.66
C LEU A 202 -30.33 24.64 -9.86
N SER A 203 -31.10 23.57 -9.61
CA SER A 203 -31.88 22.85 -10.63
C SER A 203 -32.96 23.70 -11.29
N ALA A 204 -33.51 24.69 -10.61
CA ALA A 204 -34.45 25.64 -11.23
C ALA A 204 -33.70 26.60 -12.15
N ALA A 205 -32.59 27.18 -11.67
CA ALA A 205 -31.72 28.05 -12.48
C ALA A 205 -31.15 27.33 -13.72
N ALA A 206 -30.82 26.04 -13.60
CA ALA A 206 -30.35 25.19 -14.70
C ALA A 206 -31.46 24.83 -15.72
N LYS A 207 -32.73 24.84 -15.31
CA LYS A 207 -33.91 24.57 -16.15
C LYS A 207 -34.63 25.83 -16.62
N ALA A 208 -34.20 27.00 -16.16
CA ALA A 208 -34.75 28.29 -16.55
C ALA A 208 -34.65 28.47 -18.07
N LYS A 209 -35.68 29.08 -18.68
CA LYS A 209 -35.77 29.29 -20.13
C LYS A 209 -34.47 29.98 -20.63
N PRO A 210 -33.65 29.32 -21.49
CA PRO A 210 -32.40 29.90 -21.94
C PRO A 210 -32.58 31.21 -22.70
N ASP A 211 -31.56 32.06 -22.63
CA ASP A 211 -31.53 33.31 -23.37
C ASP A 211 -31.12 33.04 -24.83
N PRO A 212 -31.97 33.33 -25.85
CA PRO A 212 -31.67 32.99 -27.24
C PRO A 212 -30.53 33.81 -27.85
N SER A 213 -30.09 34.89 -27.19
CA SER A 213 -29.03 35.78 -27.67
C SER A 213 -27.68 35.59 -26.97
N ALA A 214 -27.56 34.59 -26.09
CA ALA A 214 -26.38 34.39 -25.24
C ALA A 214 -25.50 33.19 -25.69
N THR A 215 -24.21 33.21 -25.36
CA THR A 215 -23.19 32.27 -25.86
C THR A 215 -23.43 30.83 -25.39
N THR A 216 -23.87 29.98 -26.30
CA THR A 216 -23.94 28.52 -26.13
C THR A 216 -22.69 27.77 -26.60
N ASN A 217 -21.75 28.46 -27.26
CA ASN A 217 -20.53 27.86 -27.80
C ASN A 217 -19.44 27.76 -26.73
N VAL A 218 -19.04 26.54 -26.38
CA VAL A 218 -17.93 26.28 -25.44
C VAL A 218 -16.59 26.79 -26.03
N PRO A 219 -15.73 27.51 -25.28
CA PRO A 219 -14.45 28.02 -25.77
C PRO A 219 -13.49 26.90 -26.18
N SER A 220 -12.55 27.17 -27.09
CA SER A 220 -11.48 26.22 -27.43
C SER A 220 -10.54 25.94 -26.25
N ALA A 221 -9.87 24.79 -26.25
CA ALA A 221 -8.89 24.43 -25.23
C ALA A 221 -7.70 25.41 -25.14
N SER A 222 -7.40 26.12 -26.23
CA SER A 222 -6.42 27.23 -26.27
C SER A 222 -6.87 28.47 -25.49
N SER A 223 -8.18 28.64 -25.24
CA SER A 223 -8.77 29.74 -24.46
C SER A 223 -8.82 29.45 -22.96
N TYR A 224 -8.62 28.19 -22.54
CA TYR A 224 -8.57 27.82 -21.12
C TYR A 224 -7.40 28.54 -20.40
N PRO A 225 -7.62 29.20 -19.25
CA PRO A 225 -6.64 30.12 -18.65
C PRO A 225 -5.28 29.49 -18.37
N SER A 226 -4.20 30.14 -18.83
CA SER A 226 -2.83 29.68 -18.62
C SER A 226 -2.39 29.68 -17.14
N SER A 227 -3.02 30.51 -16.30
CA SER A 227 -2.87 30.51 -14.85
C SER A 227 -3.43 29.25 -14.20
N LEU A 228 -4.56 28.73 -14.69
CA LEU A 228 -5.15 27.47 -14.24
C LEU A 228 -4.43 26.26 -14.82
N ARG A 229 -3.98 26.34 -16.08
CA ARG A 229 -3.24 25.25 -16.73
C ARG A 229 -1.91 24.93 -16.04
N LYS A 230 -1.23 25.94 -15.49
CA LYS A 230 -0.04 25.79 -14.64
C LYS A 230 -0.29 25.10 -13.30
N GLN A 231 -1.54 24.90 -12.90
CA GLN A 231 -1.93 24.29 -11.62
C GLN A 231 -2.57 22.91 -11.79
N GLU A 232 -2.71 22.42 -13.02
CA GLU A 232 -3.24 21.07 -13.30
C GLU A 232 -2.31 19.97 -12.76
N LEU A 233 -2.90 18.83 -12.39
CA LEU A 233 -2.13 17.61 -12.14
C LEU A 233 -1.45 17.17 -13.44
N PRO A 234 -0.13 16.91 -13.44
CA PRO A 234 0.61 16.47 -14.61
C PRO A 234 0.24 15.03 -14.98
N ARG A 235 0.53 14.63 -16.23
CA ARG A 235 0.29 13.27 -16.73
C ARG A 235 0.91 12.18 -15.82
N SER A 236 2.11 12.44 -15.27
CA SER A 236 2.79 11.53 -14.35
C SER A 236 2.01 11.23 -13.07
N ALA A 237 1.16 12.16 -12.59
CA ALA A 237 0.28 11.92 -11.45
C ALA A 237 -0.78 10.86 -11.76
N PHE A 238 -1.32 10.86 -12.98
CA PHE A 238 -2.27 9.85 -13.44
C PHE A 238 -1.59 8.50 -13.69
N GLU A 239 -0.34 8.50 -14.16
CA GLU A 239 0.46 7.26 -14.34
C GLU A 239 0.89 6.66 -12.98
N GLU A 240 1.08 7.48 -11.95
CA GLU A 240 1.27 7.10 -10.55
C GLU A 240 -0.02 6.53 -9.91
N ILE A 241 -1.17 7.16 -10.17
CA ILE A 241 -2.49 6.61 -9.82
C ILE A 241 -2.73 5.27 -10.51
N GLN A 242 -2.43 5.13 -11.80
CA GLN A 242 -2.59 3.89 -12.55
C GLN A 242 -1.72 2.76 -11.97
N ARG A 243 -0.47 3.03 -11.58
CA ARG A 243 0.39 2.05 -10.90
C ARG A 243 -0.20 1.62 -9.56
N THR A 244 -0.56 2.59 -8.72
CA THR A 244 -1.21 2.34 -7.41
C THR A 244 -2.48 1.49 -7.56
N GLN A 245 -3.35 1.82 -8.52
CA GLN A 245 -4.57 1.06 -8.83
C GLN A 245 -4.25 -0.36 -9.33
N SER A 246 -3.20 -0.52 -10.15
CA SER A 246 -2.77 -1.84 -10.65
C SER A 246 -2.24 -2.73 -9.52
N THR A 247 -1.43 -2.17 -8.59
CA THR A 247 -1.00 -2.90 -7.38
C THR A 247 -2.21 -3.28 -6.52
N LEU A 248 -3.17 -2.37 -6.34
CA LEU A 248 -4.39 -2.63 -5.57
C LEU A 248 -5.25 -3.74 -6.20
N ASP A 249 -5.33 -3.79 -7.52
CA ASP A 249 -6.09 -4.80 -8.26
C ASP A 249 -5.44 -6.18 -8.21
N ASN A 250 -4.11 -6.26 -8.28
CA ASN A 250 -3.36 -7.49 -8.06
C ASN A 250 -3.50 -7.96 -6.60
N PHE A 251 -3.39 -7.05 -5.64
CA PHE A 251 -3.42 -7.38 -4.22
C PHE A 251 -4.83 -7.77 -3.75
N LYS A 252 -5.90 -7.09 -4.20
CA LYS A 252 -7.28 -7.47 -3.85
C LYS A 252 -7.69 -8.83 -4.41
N ALA A 253 -6.94 -9.44 -5.34
CA ALA A 253 -7.21 -10.79 -5.80
C ALA A 253 -7.09 -11.81 -4.66
N ILE A 254 -6.02 -11.69 -3.86
CA ILE A 254 -5.60 -12.69 -2.86
C ILE A 254 -6.26 -12.55 -1.48
N LEU A 255 -6.82 -11.38 -1.17
CA LEU A 255 -7.35 -11.05 0.16
C LEU A 255 -8.69 -11.74 0.44
N THR A 256 -8.83 -12.30 1.65
CA THR A 256 -10.09 -12.87 2.15
C THR A 256 -11.11 -11.80 2.50
N ASP A 257 -10.68 -10.67 3.10
CA ASP A 257 -11.49 -9.47 3.28
C ASP A 257 -10.89 -8.30 2.49
N LYS A 258 -11.43 -8.13 1.28
CA LYS A 258 -11.05 -7.09 0.32
C LYS A 258 -11.45 -5.69 0.81
N SER A 259 -12.48 -5.56 1.66
CA SER A 259 -13.02 -4.25 2.07
C SER A 259 -12.01 -3.42 2.86
N ARG A 260 -11.23 -4.09 3.72
CA ARG A 260 -10.18 -3.50 4.57
C ARG A 260 -9.03 -2.83 3.81
N VAL A 261 -8.92 -3.07 2.50
CA VAL A 261 -7.87 -2.52 1.64
C VAL A 261 -8.47 -1.73 0.47
N VAL A 262 -9.41 -2.33 -0.28
CA VAL A 262 -10.02 -1.70 -1.47
C VAL A 262 -10.74 -0.40 -1.12
N THR A 263 -11.45 -0.33 0.01
CA THR A 263 -12.15 0.90 0.40
C THR A 263 -11.17 2.02 0.80
N PRO A 264 -10.23 1.86 1.77
CA PRO A 264 -9.32 2.95 2.13
C PRO A 264 -8.39 3.36 0.98
N PHE A 265 -7.81 2.44 0.23
CA PHE A 265 -6.92 2.78 -0.89
C PHE A 265 -7.68 3.36 -2.09
N GLY A 266 -8.89 2.88 -2.41
CA GLY A 266 -9.75 3.51 -3.41
C GLY A 266 -10.05 4.97 -3.06
N ARG A 267 -10.43 5.26 -1.81
CA ARG A 267 -10.62 6.63 -1.32
C ARG A 267 -9.33 7.46 -1.23
N ALA A 268 -8.16 6.82 -1.23
CA ALA A 268 -6.87 7.51 -1.32
C ALA A 268 -6.54 7.87 -2.77
N ILE A 269 -6.81 6.97 -3.72
CA ILE A 269 -6.70 7.19 -5.17
C ILE A 269 -7.66 8.30 -5.62
N ASP A 270 -8.93 8.29 -5.18
CA ASP A 270 -9.90 9.37 -5.43
C ASP A 270 -9.32 10.74 -5.01
N ARG A 271 -8.72 10.80 -3.81
CA ARG A 271 -8.05 12.00 -3.30
C ARG A 271 -6.80 12.36 -4.09
N GLY A 272 -6.07 11.42 -4.66
CA GLY A 272 -4.93 11.67 -5.54
C GLY A 272 -5.25 12.52 -6.78
N MET A 273 -6.52 12.47 -7.23
CA MET A 273 -7.04 13.26 -8.36
C MET A 273 -7.70 14.58 -7.96
N SER A 274 -7.74 14.94 -6.67
CA SER A 274 -8.51 16.08 -6.16
C SER A 274 -8.09 17.42 -6.78
N THR A 275 -9.08 18.25 -7.15
CA THR A 275 -8.87 19.65 -7.56
C THR A 275 -8.23 20.49 -6.45
N SER A 276 -8.32 20.06 -5.19
CA SER A 276 -7.64 20.70 -4.07
C SER A 276 -6.10 20.64 -4.14
N TRP A 277 -5.51 19.86 -5.06
CA TRP A 277 -4.07 19.86 -5.33
C TRP A 277 -3.59 21.03 -6.21
N ARG A 278 -4.50 21.84 -6.76
CA ARG A 278 -4.15 23.07 -7.49
C ARG A 278 -3.33 24.00 -6.60
N GLY A 279 -2.16 24.42 -7.11
CA GLY A 279 -1.19 25.22 -6.36
C GLY A 279 -0.43 24.47 -5.25
N ARG A 280 -0.58 23.15 -5.13
CA ARG A 280 0.00 22.30 -4.06
C ARG A 280 0.65 21.03 -4.62
N ALA A 281 1.46 21.19 -5.67
CA ALA A 281 2.02 20.09 -6.46
C ALA A 281 2.90 19.14 -5.63
N ASP A 282 3.85 19.67 -4.87
CA ASP A 282 4.80 18.89 -4.05
C ASP A 282 4.07 18.08 -2.98
N GLN A 283 3.03 18.65 -2.37
CA GLN A 283 2.19 17.97 -1.39
C GLN A 283 1.33 16.87 -2.05
N ALA A 284 0.87 17.10 -3.28
CA ALA A 284 0.11 16.12 -4.05
C ALA A 284 0.98 14.91 -4.44
N GLU A 285 2.22 15.15 -4.86
CA GLU A 285 3.20 14.10 -5.14
C GLU A 285 3.60 13.35 -3.86
N THR A 286 3.89 14.05 -2.77
CA THR A 286 4.17 13.44 -1.46
C THR A 286 3.02 12.55 -0.99
N PHE A 287 1.77 13.01 -1.17
CA PHE A 287 0.58 12.23 -0.84
C PHE A 287 0.47 10.95 -1.70
N ARG A 288 0.58 11.06 -3.03
CA ARG A 288 0.43 9.88 -3.91
C ARG A 288 1.57 8.87 -3.71
N LYS A 289 2.83 9.31 -3.56
CA LYS A 289 3.96 8.42 -3.21
C LYS A 289 3.78 7.75 -1.86
N GLY A 290 3.21 8.45 -0.87
CA GLY A 290 2.88 7.84 0.43
C GLY A 290 1.82 6.75 0.33
N VAL A 291 0.84 6.91 -0.58
CA VAL A 291 -0.18 5.90 -0.86
C VAL A 291 0.39 4.71 -1.66
N GLU A 292 1.24 4.96 -2.65
CA GLU A 292 1.94 3.91 -3.42
C GLU A 292 2.86 3.09 -2.50
N SER A 293 3.76 3.74 -1.75
CA SER A 293 4.68 3.07 -0.81
C SER A 293 3.94 2.26 0.25
N TYR A 294 2.89 2.81 0.88
CA TYR A 294 2.15 2.08 1.92
C TYR A 294 1.35 0.89 1.36
N LEU A 295 0.96 0.93 0.07
CA LEU A 295 0.36 -0.21 -0.61
C LEU A 295 1.41 -1.29 -0.95
N ASP A 296 2.59 -0.88 -1.42
CA ASP A 296 3.70 -1.78 -1.73
C ASP A 296 4.24 -2.47 -0.45
N ASP A 297 4.40 -1.73 0.65
CA ASP A 297 4.77 -2.27 1.97
C ASP A 297 3.74 -3.31 2.46
N LEU A 298 2.44 -2.98 2.37
CA LEU A 298 1.34 -3.85 2.76
C LEU A 298 1.26 -5.10 1.87
N THR A 299 1.58 -4.97 0.59
CA THR A 299 1.70 -6.10 -0.36
C THR A 299 2.92 -6.96 0.00
N GLY A 300 4.04 -6.35 0.38
CA GLY A 300 5.28 -7.02 0.80
C GLY A 300 5.18 -7.85 2.09
N LEU A 301 4.10 -7.70 2.87
CA LEU A 301 3.80 -8.56 4.02
C LEU A 301 3.40 -10.00 3.60
N VAL A 302 3.05 -10.22 2.34
CA VAL A 302 2.82 -11.56 1.76
C VAL A 302 3.98 -11.90 0.85
N ARG A 303 4.85 -12.83 1.26
CA ARG A 303 6.11 -13.09 0.55
C ARG A 303 6.60 -14.51 0.72
N LEU A 304 7.55 -14.90 -0.12
CA LEU A 304 8.38 -16.08 0.12
C LEU A 304 9.46 -15.74 1.15
N ILE A 305 9.78 -16.69 2.02
CA ILE A 305 10.93 -16.58 2.92
C ILE A 305 12.20 -16.96 2.13
N ASP A 306 13.21 -16.10 2.16
CA ASP A 306 14.51 -16.36 1.55
C ASP A 306 15.16 -17.64 2.06
N LYS A 307 15.87 -18.33 1.16
CA LYS A 307 16.34 -19.69 1.41
C LYS A 307 17.83 -19.85 1.09
N SER A 308 18.60 -20.26 2.09
CA SER A 308 19.98 -20.70 1.93
C SER A 308 20.10 -21.96 1.06
N ASP A 309 21.22 -22.09 0.35
CA ASP A 309 21.57 -23.26 -0.49
C ASP A 309 21.17 -24.61 0.10
N ALA A 310 20.45 -25.40 -0.70
CA ALA A 310 20.04 -26.75 -0.33
C ALA A 310 21.04 -27.78 -0.85
N LYS A 311 21.44 -28.74 -0.02
CA LYS A 311 22.19 -29.95 -0.45
C LYS A 311 21.21 -31.11 -0.60
N LEU A 312 21.27 -31.82 -1.73
CA LEU A 312 20.53 -33.06 -1.93
C LEU A 312 21.47 -34.26 -1.81
N SER A 313 21.20 -35.14 -0.85
CA SER A 313 21.91 -36.41 -0.68
C SER A 313 21.09 -37.52 -1.35
N GLY A 314 21.51 -37.95 -2.55
CA GLY A 314 20.81 -38.96 -3.35
C GLY A 314 19.96 -38.39 -4.49
N ARG A 315 19.19 -39.28 -5.15
CA ARG A 315 18.52 -39.03 -6.45
C ARG A 315 17.15 -38.33 -6.36
N SER A 316 16.55 -38.24 -5.19
CA SER A 316 15.29 -37.52 -4.99
C SER A 316 15.25 -36.92 -3.60
N ALA A 317 14.65 -35.74 -3.49
CA ALA A 317 14.49 -35.01 -2.23
C ALA A 317 13.27 -34.10 -2.29
N THR A 318 12.76 -33.74 -1.11
CA THR A 318 11.74 -32.71 -0.95
C THR A 318 12.39 -31.35 -0.71
N ILE A 319 12.06 -30.37 -1.54
CA ILE A 319 12.40 -28.96 -1.31
C ILE A 319 11.22 -28.31 -0.59
N PRO A 320 11.31 -28.00 0.72
CA PRO A 320 10.35 -27.13 1.38
C PRO A 320 10.55 -25.68 0.92
N VAL A 321 9.46 -24.97 0.64
CA VAL A 321 9.43 -23.55 0.30
C VAL A 321 8.34 -22.91 1.14
N THR A 322 8.67 -21.85 1.88
CA THR A 322 7.74 -21.25 2.86
C THR A 322 7.18 -19.93 2.35
N VAL A 323 5.85 -19.83 2.33
CA VAL A 323 5.12 -18.56 2.18
C VAL A 323 4.86 -17.99 3.56
N GLN A 324 5.17 -16.71 3.76
CA GLN A 324 4.86 -15.92 4.94
C GLN A 324 3.69 -14.97 4.62
N ASN A 325 2.70 -14.90 5.50
CA ASN A 325 1.63 -13.91 5.47
C ASN A 325 1.61 -13.14 6.80
N ASN A 326 2.20 -11.95 6.81
CA ASN A 326 2.20 -11.05 7.96
C ASN A 326 0.99 -10.10 7.98
N LEU A 327 -0.02 -10.30 7.14
CA LEU A 327 -1.27 -9.55 7.22
C LEU A 327 -2.12 -10.05 8.39
N VAL A 328 -2.83 -9.13 9.03
CA VAL A 328 -3.93 -9.41 9.98
C VAL A 328 -5.22 -9.92 9.28
N GLN A 329 -5.09 -10.69 8.19
CA GLN A 329 -6.15 -11.42 7.50
C GLN A 329 -5.58 -12.57 6.65
N GLY A 330 -6.39 -13.57 6.33
CA GLY A 330 -5.96 -14.70 5.49
C GLY A 330 -5.78 -14.32 4.02
N VAL A 331 -4.89 -15.03 3.32
CA VAL A 331 -4.69 -14.94 1.87
C VAL A 331 -4.93 -16.27 1.19
N HIS A 332 -5.74 -16.25 0.14
CA HIS A 332 -6.08 -17.36 -0.74
C HIS A 332 -5.72 -16.98 -2.20
N HIS A 333 -6.12 -17.79 -3.18
CA HIS A 333 -6.01 -17.47 -4.62
C HIS A 333 -4.58 -17.13 -5.09
N LEU A 334 -3.62 -17.82 -4.47
CA LEU A 334 -2.20 -17.79 -4.78
C LEU A 334 -1.73 -19.20 -5.14
N VAL A 335 -0.88 -19.28 -6.15
CA VAL A 335 -0.18 -20.48 -6.61
C VAL A 335 1.31 -20.27 -6.43
N LEU A 336 1.95 -21.16 -5.68
CA LEU A 336 3.41 -21.22 -5.57
C LEU A 336 3.95 -22.13 -6.67
N ARG A 337 4.72 -21.54 -7.59
CA ARG A 337 5.46 -22.26 -8.63
C ARG A 337 6.93 -22.43 -8.21
N LEU A 338 7.47 -23.63 -8.41
CA LEU A 338 8.88 -23.91 -8.25
C LEU A 338 9.47 -24.42 -9.58
N THR A 339 10.44 -23.70 -10.14
CA THR A 339 10.98 -23.95 -11.48
C THR A 339 12.48 -24.26 -11.43
N SER A 340 12.91 -25.34 -12.10
CA SER A 340 14.31 -25.66 -12.33
C SER A 340 14.84 -24.95 -13.58
N GLN A 341 15.94 -24.21 -13.46
CA GLN A 341 16.60 -23.60 -14.63
C GLN A 341 17.40 -24.63 -15.46
N GLN A 342 17.58 -25.86 -14.97
CA GLN A 342 18.35 -26.92 -15.62
C GLN A 342 17.60 -28.26 -15.56
N PRO A 343 16.45 -28.38 -16.25
CA PRO A 343 15.53 -29.51 -16.14
C PRO A 343 16.09 -30.86 -16.63
N THR A 344 17.19 -30.83 -17.38
CA THR A 344 17.96 -32.03 -17.75
C THR A 344 18.72 -32.65 -16.57
N ARG A 345 19.02 -31.85 -15.53
CA ARG A 345 19.82 -32.23 -14.36
C ARG A 345 18.99 -32.36 -13.08
N LEU A 346 17.98 -31.52 -12.88
CA LEU A 346 17.03 -31.57 -11.77
C LEU A 346 15.62 -31.26 -12.30
N LYS A 347 14.67 -32.19 -12.12
CA LYS A 347 13.24 -31.97 -12.35
C LYS A 347 12.54 -31.58 -11.05
N ILE A 348 11.48 -30.79 -11.18
CA ILE A 348 10.52 -30.51 -10.11
C ILE A 348 9.25 -31.31 -10.42
N GLY A 349 8.82 -32.17 -9.50
CA GLY A 349 7.90 -33.26 -9.83
C GLY A 349 8.43 -34.08 -11.01
N ASP A 350 7.57 -34.25 -12.02
CA ASP A 350 7.87 -34.92 -13.28
C ASP A 350 8.23 -33.96 -14.43
N ASP A 351 8.35 -32.65 -14.20
CA ASP A 351 8.57 -31.64 -15.26
C ASP A 351 9.68 -30.63 -14.89
N THR A 352 9.71 -29.52 -15.63
CA THR A 352 10.58 -28.35 -15.49
C THR A 352 10.17 -27.48 -14.29
N PHE A 353 8.88 -27.47 -13.96
CA PHE A 353 8.29 -26.81 -12.80
C PHE A 353 7.16 -27.66 -12.20
N ASP A 354 6.77 -27.32 -10.96
CA ASP A 354 5.57 -27.83 -10.29
C ASP A 354 4.84 -26.66 -9.63
N GLU A 355 3.53 -26.80 -9.43
CA GLU A 355 2.64 -25.75 -8.91
C GLU A 355 1.78 -26.27 -7.76
N ARG A 356 1.60 -25.44 -6.73
CA ARG A 356 0.82 -25.77 -5.55
C ARG A 356 -0.02 -24.56 -5.11
N PRO A 357 -1.36 -24.68 -4.99
CA PRO A 357 -2.17 -23.62 -4.40
C PRO A 357 -1.81 -23.45 -2.92
N ILE A 358 -1.81 -22.20 -2.45
CA ILE A 358 -1.47 -21.85 -1.06
C ILE A 358 -2.61 -21.06 -0.42
N GLN A 359 -2.82 -21.30 0.87
CA GLN A 359 -3.85 -20.66 1.69
C GLN A 359 -3.25 -20.44 3.08
N VAL A 360 -2.92 -19.20 3.40
CA VAL A 360 -2.20 -18.86 4.63
C VAL A 360 -3.09 -17.96 5.49
N ALA A 361 -3.36 -18.40 6.72
CA ALA A 361 -4.04 -17.57 7.70
C ALA A 361 -3.27 -16.26 7.96
N GLY A 362 -3.94 -15.26 8.53
CA GLY A 362 -3.27 -14.02 8.93
C GLY A 362 -2.21 -14.28 10.00
N GLU A 363 -1.09 -13.58 9.92
CA GLU A 363 0.07 -13.70 10.83
C GLU A 363 0.73 -15.10 10.88
N HIS A 364 0.47 -15.95 9.87
CA HIS A 364 0.98 -17.33 9.80
C HIS A 364 1.95 -17.54 8.62
N SER A 365 2.58 -18.72 8.57
CA SER A 365 3.42 -19.15 7.45
C SER A 365 3.12 -20.60 7.05
N GLN A 366 3.18 -20.90 5.75
CA GLN A 366 2.89 -22.22 5.18
C GLN A 366 4.12 -22.76 4.43
N SER A 367 4.72 -23.87 4.89
CA SER A 367 5.78 -24.57 4.18
C SER A 367 5.22 -25.61 3.21
N VAL A 368 5.25 -25.29 1.92
CA VAL A 368 4.87 -26.18 0.82
C VAL A 368 6.04 -27.11 0.48
N LYS A 369 5.75 -28.37 0.16
CA LYS A 369 6.74 -29.42 -0.10
C LYS A 369 6.74 -29.85 -1.57
N PHE A 370 7.81 -29.52 -2.29
CA PHE A 370 8.01 -29.91 -3.67
C PHE A 370 8.91 -31.14 -3.78
N THR A 371 8.44 -32.21 -4.41
CA THR A 371 9.29 -33.37 -4.73
C THR A 371 10.19 -33.04 -5.91
N THR A 372 11.44 -33.49 -5.89
CA THR A 372 12.39 -33.31 -7.00
C THR A 372 13.07 -34.62 -7.37
N SER A 373 13.51 -34.74 -8.62
CA SER A 373 14.33 -35.86 -9.08
C SER A 373 15.58 -35.37 -9.80
N ALA A 374 16.73 -35.86 -9.38
CA ALA A 374 18.04 -35.45 -9.87
C ALA A 374 18.66 -36.51 -10.79
N LYS A 375 19.25 -36.07 -11.89
CA LYS A 375 19.84 -36.91 -12.95
C LYS A 375 21.35 -36.70 -13.14
N ALA A 376 21.91 -35.64 -12.56
CA ALA A 376 23.34 -35.35 -12.62
C ALA A 376 23.81 -34.55 -11.40
N ASN A 377 25.03 -34.81 -10.95
CA ASN A 377 25.66 -34.14 -9.81
C ASN A 377 25.93 -32.64 -10.05
N GLY A 378 26.19 -31.92 -8.97
CA GLY A 378 26.66 -30.53 -8.98
C GLY A 378 25.56 -29.48 -8.70
N PRO A 379 25.87 -28.19 -8.88
CA PRO A 379 24.98 -27.07 -8.56
C PRO A 379 23.82 -26.98 -9.55
N VAL A 380 22.60 -26.67 -9.12
CA VAL A 380 21.46 -26.33 -9.99
C VAL A 380 20.68 -25.14 -9.43
N THR A 381 20.50 -24.09 -10.22
CA THR A 381 19.65 -22.94 -9.84
C THR A 381 18.17 -23.28 -9.93
N VAL A 382 17.44 -23.01 -8.84
CA VAL A 382 15.99 -23.15 -8.75
C VAL A 382 15.37 -21.79 -8.39
N VAL A 383 14.19 -21.52 -8.95
CA VAL A 383 13.44 -20.27 -8.74
C VAL A 383 12.07 -20.60 -8.14
N ALA A 384 11.76 -20.02 -6.99
CA ALA A 384 10.43 -20.02 -6.39
C ALA A 384 9.76 -18.66 -6.65
N GLN A 385 8.49 -18.67 -7.06
CA GLN A 385 7.71 -17.48 -7.37
C GLN A 385 6.24 -17.71 -7.01
N LEU A 386 5.61 -16.71 -6.38
CA LEU A 386 4.16 -16.69 -6.20
C LEU A 386 3.48 -16.11 -7.44
N PHE A 387 2.32 -16.64 -7.77
CA PHE A 387 1.42 -16.18 -8.82
C PHE A 387 -0.01 -16.09 -8.25
N THR A 388 -0.83 -15.18 -8.77
CA THR A 388 -2.28 -15.19 -8.56
C THR A 388 -2.96 -16.30 -9.38
N ASP A 389 -4.21 -16.67 -9.04
CA ASP A 389 -4.97 -17.72 -9.75
C ASP A 389 -5.17 -17.45 -11.27
N ASP A 390 -5.06 -16.19 -11.72
CA ASP A 390 -5.09 -15.80 -13.14
C ASP A 390 -3.71 -15.84 -13.84
N GLY A 391 -2.66 -16.25 -13.11
CA GLY A 391 -1.30 -16.46 -13.64
C GLY A 391 -0.39 -15.24 -13.63
N GLN A 392 -0.81 -14.12 -13.03
CA GLN A 392 0.05 -12.93 -12.88
C GLN A 392 1.05 -13.10 -11.73
N ALA A 393 2.29 -12.63 -11.90
CA ALA A 393 3.34 -12.80 -10.89
C ALA A 393 3.11 -11.89 -9.67
N TYR A 394 3.25 -12.45 -8.47
CA TYR A 394 3.04 -11.77 -7.19
C TYR A 394 4.33 -11.75 -6.36
N GLY A 395 4.85 -10.56 -6.04
CA GLY A 395 6.11 -10.39 -5.32
C GLY A 395 7.37 -10.84 -6.09
N PRO A 396 8.57 -10.69 -5.50
CA PRO A 396 9.84 -11.01 -6.17
C PRO A 396 10.16 -12.53 -6.19
N PRO A 397 10.92 -13.01 -7.20
CA PRO A 397 11.35 -14.41 -7.28
C PRO A 397 12.52 -14.71 -6.33
N VAL A 398 12.34 -15.67 -5.44
CA VAL A 398 13.42 -16.21 -4.60
C VAL A 398 14.23 -17.23 -5.40
N ARG A 399 15.53 -16.99 -5.54
CA ARG A 399 16.47 -17.85 -6.28
C ARG A 399 17.46 -18.48 -5.31
N PHE A 400 17.65 -19.80 -5.37
CA PHE A 400 18.60 -20.52 -4.52
C PHE A 400 19.25 -21.68 -5.27
N GLU A 401 20.43 -22.10 -4.81
CA GLU A 401 21.14 -23.22 -5.41
C GLU A 401 20.78 -24.56 -4.74
N VAL A 402 20.67 -25.59 -5.57
CA VAL A 402 20.41 -26.97 -5.18
C VAL A 402 21.61 -27.82 -5.58
N LYS A 403 22.46 -28.13 -4.60
CA LYS A 403 23.71 -28.88 -4.76
C LYS A 403 23.42 -30.38 -4.72
N VAL A 404 23.34 -31.01 -5.90
CA VAL A 404 23.09 -32.45 -6.06
C VAL A 404 24.36 -33.25 -5.75
N THR A 405 24.26 -34.18 -4.80
CA THR A 405 25.32 -35.14 -4.46
C THR A 405 24.79 -36.58 -4.43
N GLU A 406 24.97 -37.28 -5.55
CA GLU A 406 24.83 -38.73 -5.65
C GLU A 406 26.14 -39.41 -5.22
N ILE A 407 26.10 -40.15 -4.11
CA ILE A 407 27.08 -41.18 -3.81
C ILE A 407 26.68 -42.42 -4.61
N THR A 408 27.42 -42.74 -5.66
CA THR A 408 27.14 -43.91 -6.51
C THR A 408 27.22 -45.19 -5.66
N PRO A 409 26.32 -46.18 -5.83
CA PRO A 409 26.41 -47.45 -5.13
C PRO A 409 27.78 -48.13 -5.27
N THR A 410 28.44 -47.98 -6.42
CA THR A 410 29.82 -48.43 -6.68
C THR A 410 30.83 -47.82 -5.69
N VAL A 411 30.72 -46.53 -5.35
CA VAL A 411 31.61 -45.87 -4.38
C VAL A 411 31.35 -46.42 -2.97
N MET A 412 30.07 -46.62 -2.62
CA MET A 412 29.69 -47.22 -1.34
C MET A 412 30.15 -48.68 -1.22
N LEU A 413 30.16 -49.44 -2.33
CA LEU A 413 30.65 -50.81 -2.42
C LEU A 413 32.19 -50.86 -2.39
N VAL A 414 32.89 -49.88 -2.98
CA VAL A 414 34.35 -49.73 -2.85
C VAL A 414 34.76 -49.36 -1.42
N ILE A 415 34.02 -48.48 -0.75
CA ILE A 415 34.25 -48.15 0.67
C ILE A 415 33.94 -49.36 1.55
N GLY A 416 32.78 -50.00 1.39
CA GLY A 416 32.42 -51.21 2.14
C GLY A 416 33.37 -52.38 1.89
N GLY A 417 33.81 -52.57 0.64
CA GLY A 417 34.83 -53.54 0.26
C GLY A 417 36.22 -53.21 0.80
N GLY A 418 36.60 -51.94 0.86
CA GLY A 418 37.84 -51.48 1.48
C GLY A 418 37.85 -51.72 2.99
N VAL A 419 36.74 -51.40 3.68
CA VAL A 419 36.55 -51.71 5.10
C VAL A 419 36.54 -53.22 5.33
N LEU A 420 35.87 -54.00 4.49
CA LEU A 420 35.88 -55.46 4.56
C LEU A 420 37.28 -56.04 4.34
N LEU A 421 38.08 -55.49 3.41
CA LEU A 421 39.47 -55.88 3.18
C LEU A 421 40.37 -55.50 4.38
N LEU A 422 40.14 -54.36 5.03
CA LEU A 422 40.85 -53.98 6.26
C LEU A 422 40.51 -54.92 7.42
N VAL A 423 39.22 -55.29 7.59
CA VAL A 423 38.77 -56.28 8.58
C VAL A 423 39.37 -57.65 8.29
N LEU A 424 39.36 -58.11 7.03
CA LEU A 424 39.97 -59.36 6.60
C LEU A 424 41.51 -59.36 6.76
N ALA A 425 42.17 -58.23 6.53
CA ALA A 425 43.61 -58.06 6.77
C ALA A 425 43.93 -58.13 8.27
N GLY A 426 43.14 -57.48 9.13
CA GLY A 426 43.23 -57.61 10.59
C GLY A 426 43.01 -59.05 11.05
N PHE A 427 42.00 -59.75 10.53
CA PHE A 427 41.73 -61.16 10.84
C PHE A 427 42.85 -62.09 10.33
N ARG A 428 43.46 -61.77 9.18
CA ARG A 428 44.64 -62.47 8.65
C ARG A 428 45.88 -62.23 9.51
N MET A 429 46.14 -61.01 9.99
CA MET A 429 47.24 -60.74 10.93
C MET A 429 47.02 -61.47 12.27
N TYR A 430 45.80 -61.46 12.80
CA TYR A 430 45.43 -62.17 14.04
C TYR A 430 45.66 -63.69 13.92
N THR A 431 45.23 -64.30 12.81
CA THR A 431 45.43 -65.73 12.55
C THR A 431 46.87 -66.08 12.16
N GLN A 432 47.62 -65.20 11.48
CA GLN A 432 49.05 -65.39 11.21
C GLN A 432 49.89 -65.28 12.48
N ARG A 433 49.58 -64.37 13.42
CA ARG A 433 50.22 -64.33 14.75
C ARG A 433 50.01 -65.66 15.51
N LYS A 434 48.81 -66.23 15.49
CA LYS A 434 48.57 -67.57 16.07
C LYS A 434 49.27 -68.73 15.34
N ARG A 435 49.56 -68.62 14.04
CA ARG A 435 50.36 -69.62 13.30
C ARG A 435 51.88 -69.42 13.39
N ALA A 436 52.35 -68.22 13.73
CA ALA A 436 53.74 -67.97 14.13
C ALA A 436 54.02 -68.53 15.53
N ALA A 437 53.13 -68.26 16.49
CA ALA A 437 53.21 -68.84 17.84
C ALA A 437 53.17 -70.38 17.85
N ALA A 438 52.48 -71.00 16.87
CA ALA A 438 52.46 -72.45 16.67
C ALA A 438 53.73 -73.04 16.00
N ARG A 439 54.80 -72.24 15.82
CA ARG A 439 56.12 -72.70 15.34
C ARG A 439 57.28 -72.39 16.30
N GLN A 440 56.99 -71.86 17.49
CA GLN A 440 57.96 -71.70 18.59
C GLN A 440 57.58 -72.58 19.80
N ALA A 441 57.01 -73.75 19.50
CA ALA A 441 56.52 -74.74 20.48
C ALA A 441 56.77 -76.18 19.99
N ALA A 442 57.84 -76.39 19.22
CA ALA A 442 58.20 -77.67 18.59
C ALA A 442 59.72 -77.92 18.52
N GLU A 443 60.53 -76.98 19.01
CA GLU A 443 61.97 -77.11 19.22
C GLU A 443 62.23 -76.65 20.67
N GLU A 444 63.19 -77.28 21.35
CA GLU A 444 63.53 -77.08 22.79
C GLU A 444 62.47 -77.48 23.84
N GLN A 445 62.01 -78.74 23.84
CA GLN A 445 61.60 -79.38 25.11
C GLN A 445 61.80 -80.91 25.19
N GLU A 446 62.97 -81.41 24.78
CA GLU A 446 63.41 -82.78 25.15
C GLU A 446 64.94 -82.87 25.32
N ASN A 447 65.42 -82.54 26.53
CA ASN A 447 66.55 -83.19 27.22
C ASN A 447 66.87 -82.45 28.54
N THR A 448 66.36 -82.94 29.67
CA THR A 448 66.91 -82.63 31.01
C THR A 448 66.45 -83.65 32.05
N PRO A 449 67.23 -84.73 32.26
CA PRO A 449 67.58 -85.17 33.61
C PRO A 449 68.66 -84.24 34.21
N ASP A 450 68.85 -84.12 35.52
CA ASP A 450 68.08 -84.70 36.63
C ASP A 450 68.39 -83.94 37.94
N THR A 451 67.50 -84.07 38.93
CA THR A 451 67.73 -83.79 40.38
C THR A 451 68.12 -82.34 40.80
N GLU A 452 67.86 -81.85 42.02
CA GLU A 452 67.29 -82.46 43.24
C GLU A 452 66.59 -81.39 44.12
N GLY A 453 65.94 -81.78 45.24
CA GLY A 453 65.87 -80.88 46.41
C GLY A 453 64.52 -80.24 46.82
N GLY A 454 63.50 -81.07 47.07
CA GLY A 454 62.53 -81.06 48.20
C GLY A 454 62.02 -79.79 48.94
N ALA A 455 60.75 -79.90 49.36
CA ALA A 455 60.12 -79.29 50.56
C ALA A 455 59.90 -77.75 50.59
N GLU A 456 58.94 -77.17 51.33
CA GLU A 456 57.67 -77.68 51.90
C GLU A 456 56.67 -76.51 52.11
N ALA A 457 55.44 -76.85 52.51
CA ALA A 457 54.51 -76.05 53.34
C ALA A 457 54.28 -74.53 53.08
N LEU A 458 53.08 -74.25 52.53
CA LEU A 458 52.03 -73.36 53.10
C LEU A 458 52.26 -71.85 53.34
N ASN A 459 51.25 -71.09 52.87
CA ASN A 459 50.73 -69.82 53.42
C ASN A 459 51.68 -68.62 53.60
N GLY A 460 51.37 -67.56 52.84
CA GLY A 460 50.60 -66.49 53.50
C GLY A 460 50.92 -65.05 53.12
N VAL A 461 49.88 -64.38 52.59
CA VAL A 461 49.56 -62.96 52.80
C VAL A 461 50.47 -61.89 52.15
N ASN A 462 49.77 -60.89 51.61
CA ASN A 462 50.06 -59.44 51.45
C ASN A 462 51.33 -58.89 52.16
N THR A 463 51.96 -57.79 51.71
CA THR A 463 51.55 -56.72 50.77
C THR A 463 52.80 -55.92 50.33
N ASP A 464 52.64 -54.96 49.41
CA ASP A 464 53.44 -53.71 49.33
C ASP A 464 54.94 -53.85 48.94
N ALA A 465 55.63 -52.83 48.40
CA ALA A 465 55.19 -51.65 47.62
C ALA A 465 56.40 -51.05 46.86
N GLU A 466 56.12 -50.01 46.05
CA GLU A 466 57.02 -48.91 45.66
C GLU A 466 58.39 -49.19 44.99
N GLY A 467 58.48 -48.73 43.73
CA GLY A 467 59.46 -47.69 43.41
C GLY A 467 60.60 -48.00 42.42
N THR A 468 61.11 -47.02 41.65
CA THR A 468 60.61 -45.66 41.32
C THR A 468 61.32 -45.14 40.06
N VAL A 469 60.74 -44.13 39.39
CA VAL A 469 61.32 -43.18 38.40
C VAL A 469 61.56 -43.71 36.97
N ASP A 470 61.40 -42.93 35.88
CA ASP A 470 60.38 -41.91 35.49
C ASP A 470 60.59 -41.51 34.00
N THR A 471 59.68 -40.70 33.45
CA THR A 471 59.63 -39.90 32.21
C THR A 471 58.55 -40.35 31.20
N THR A 472 57.27 -40.03 31.42
CA THR A 472 56.54 -38.73 31.26
C THR A 472 56.14 -38.40 29.82
N GLU A 473 54.98 -37.82 29.46
CA GLU A 473 53.63 -37.53 30.04
C GLU A 473 52.86 -36.73 28.92
N ASP A 474 51.57 -36.37 28.92
CA ASP A 474 50.30 -36.97 29.44
C ASP A 474 49.08 -36.34 28.69
N THR A 475 47.95 -36.15 29.36
CA THR A 475 46.59 -35.96 28.82
C THR A 475 45.84 -34.79 29.51
N GLU A 476 44.63 -34.45 29.03
CA GLU A 476 43.56 -33.68 29.72
C GLU A 476 43.81 -32.20 30.15
N ARG A 477 43.17 -31.28 29.42
CA ARG A 477 42.09 -30.39 29.93
C ARG A 477 42.10 -29.94 31.42
N SER A 478 42.16 -28.62 31.66
CA SER A 478 41.25 -27.88 32.58
C SER A 478 41.39 -26.35 32.48
N LYS A 479 40.60 -25.60 33.27
CA LYS A 479 40.48 -24.13 33.29
C LYS A 479 41.21 -23.50 34.50
N ASP A 480 41.65 -22.25 34.42
CA ASP A 480 40.96 -21.04 34.94
C ASP A 480 41.86 -19.78 34.75
N GLY A 481 41.37 -18.58 35.13
CA GLY A 481 42.08 -17.28 35.01
C GLY A 481 43.06 -16.97 36.16
N PRO A 482 43.54 -15.71 36.36
CA PRO A 482 42.84 -14.44 36.05
C PRO A 482 43.71 -13.26 35.52
N ASP A 483 43.06 -12.08 35.39
CA ASP A 483 43.52 -10.67 35.51
C ASP A 483 44.86 -10.13 34.95
N GLY A 484 44.83 -8.92 34.34
CA GLY A 484 45.99 -8.00 34.29
C GLY A 484 46.15 -7.09 33.05
N GLU A 485 45.81 -5.81 33.19
CA GLU A 485 46.37 -4.57 32.58
C GLU A 485 47.03 -4.60 31.15
N SER A 486 46.50 -3.84 30.16
CA SER A 486 46.91 -2.45 29.78
C SER A 486 48.07 -2.43 28.73
N THR A 487 48.27 -1.48 27.80
CA THR A 487 47.96 -0.03 27.69
C THR A 487 47.73 0.43 26.22
N THR A 488 47.15 1.65 26.00
CA THR A 488 47.40 2.63 24.88
C THR A 488 47.33 2.20 23.39
N GLU A 489 46.87 2.98 22.39
CA GLU A 489 46.37 4.38 22.21
C GLU A 489 45.39 4.36 21.00
N SER A 490 44.27 5.11 20.94
CA SER A 490 44.13 6.56 20.62
C SER A 490 44.75 6.98 19.27
N GLY A 491 44.08 7.65 18.33
CA GLY A 491 42.68 8.10 18.17
C GLY A 491 42.42 8.31 16.66
N ALA A 492 41.40 9.01 16.15
CA ALA A 492 40.23 9.72 16.70
C ALA A 492 39.14 9.71 15.56
N ASP A 493 38.02 10.44 15.49
CA ASP A 493 37.42 11.57 16.22
C ASP A 493 35.88 11.37 16.32
N ASP A 494 35.19 12.17 17.14
CA ASP A 494 33.72 12.21 17.29
C ASP A 494 33.10 13.41 16.51
N PRO A 495 31.77 13.44 16.29
CA PRO A 495 31.01 14.50 16.96
C PRO A 495 29.62 14.10 17.49
N GLU A 496 29.31 14.60 18.69
CA GLU A 496 28.00 14.54 19.34
C GLU A 496 26.88 15.23 18.53
N HIS A 497 25.63 14.75 18.64
CA HIS A 497 24.44 15.59 18.96
C HIS A 497 23.15 14.75 19.17
N PRO A 498 22.04 15.30 19.74
CA PRO A 498 21.31 14.57 20.79
C PRO A 498 19.79 14.43 20.61
N SER A 499 19.18 13.81 21.62
CA SER A 499 17.76 13.87 22.06
C SER A 499 16.85 12.73 21.58
N ASP A 500 16.29 12.02 22.56
CA ASP A 500 15.11 11.16 22.44
C ASP A 500 13.99 11.80 23.29
N PRO A 501 12.78 12.07 22.75
CA PRO A 501 11.75 12.82 23.47
C PRO A 501 10.97 11.96 24.47
N THR A 502 10.81 12.46 25.68
CA THR A 502 10.02 11.83 26.75
C THR A 502 8.53 11.67 26.38
N PRO A 503 7.87 10.55 26.73
CA PRO A 503 6.43 10.43 26.62
C PRO A 503 5.72 11.42 27.54
N ASP A 504 4.88 12.29 26.97
CA ASP A 504 4.02 13.19 27.73
C ASP A 504 2.72 12.45 28.12
N THR A 505 2.50 12.24 29.41
CA THR A 505 1.31 11.56 29.93
C THR A 505 0.96 12.11 31.31
N ALA A 506 -0.04 12.99 31.36
CA ALA A 506 -0.58 13.50 32.61
C ALA A 506 -1.29 12.39 33.41
N PRO A 507 -1.21 12.38 34.75
CA PRO A 507 -1.87 11.36 35.58
C PRO A 507 -3.40 11.53 35.58
N GLU A 508 -4.13 10.41 35.53
CA GLU A 508 -5.59 10.39 35.68
C GLU A 508 -6.04 10.74 37.11
N SER A 509 -7.23 11.33 37.26
CA SER A 509 -7.79 11.67 38.58
C SER A 509 -8.20 10.41 39.35
N THR A 510 -7.94 10.40 40.66
CA THR A 510 -8.20 9.26 41.55
C THR A 510 -9.54 9.38 42.31
N ASP A 511 -10.58 9.89 41.62
CA ASP A 511 -11.92 10.03 42.17
C ASP A 511 -12.73 8.73 42.05
N PRO A 512 -13.38 8.23 43.12
CA PRO A 512 -14.13 6.98 43.09
C PRO A 512 -15.50 7.14 42.39
N SER A 513 -15.74 6.35 41.34
CA SER A 513 -17.02 6.31 40.62
C SER A 513 -18.20 5.93 41.53
N GLY A 514 -19.26 6.74 41.48
CA GLY A 514 -20.48 6.58 42.29
C GLY A 514 -21.30 5.32 41.94
N THR A 515 -22.14 4.89 42.88
CA THR A 515 -22.89 3.64 42.80
C THR A 515 -24.08 3.67 41.82
N GLY A 516 -24.17 2.62 41.02
CA GLY A 516 -25.07 2.48 39.86
C GLY A 516 -26.58 2.66 40.08
N GLU A 517 -27.24 2.97 38.97
CA GLU A 517 -28.69 3.02 38.81
C GLU A 517 -29.21 1.76 38.06
N ARG A 518 -30.51 1.49 38.16
CA ARG A 518 -31.13 0.23 37.69
C ARG A 518 -31.66 0.32 36.26
N VAL A 519 -31.72 -0.83 35.60
CA VAL A 519 -32.50 -1.05 34.37
C VAL A 519 -33.68 -1.95 34.71
N ASP A 520 -34.90 -1.43 34.56
CA ASP A 520 -36.13 -2.24 34.61
C ASP A 520 -36.39 -2.93 33.25
N ARG A 521 -37.24 -3.97 33.26
CA ARG A 521 -37.46 -4.90 32.15
C ARG A 521 -38.49 -4.45 31.12
#